data_AF-A0A1H7GXR7-F1
#
_entry.id   AF-A0A1H7GXR7-F1
#
_cell.length_a   1.000
_cell.length_b   1.000
_cell.length_c   1.000
_cell.angle_alpha   90.00
_cell.angle_beta   90.00
_cell.angle_gamma   90.00
#
_symmetry.space_group_name_H-M   'P 1'
#
loop_
_entity.id
_entity.type
_entity.pdbx_description
1 polymer ?
#
loop_
_entity_poly.entity_id
_entity_poly.type
_entity_poly.pdbx_seq_one_letter_code
_entity_poly.pdbx_strand_id
1 'polypeptide(L)'
;MPIHIICEPYTSDIIVGGYGRGRRRNRGPEYSGPNPDGSWERDDIRGFYQDLQGEGLVNANYESREKMMISLYQVRQSDLLLIERTLDLIPYGHLKWLKERKPEGIIFSNSAGRGRSERYTGGLNPGYDDRNTSFFDERDGIIITYGALWRYHYLGISPTLIHEIGHVMTHRGKISYRYFSDSNRERLSNTRVSRNPGSLEALCNAYMYFICYASATPVVRLFGSRPRILERSPETRAALRRCAAFSRRMLSPSEISNFSDR
;
A
#
# COMPACT_ATOMS: atom_id res chain seq x y z
N MET A 1 -16.05 5.24 6.28
CA MET A 1 -16.80 4.30 7.15
C MET A 1 -15.98 4.09 8.41
N PRO A 2 -16.57 4.05 9.61
CA PRO A 2 -15.80 4.25 10.84
C PRO A 2 -14.75 3.15 11.08
N ILE A 3 -13.56 3.59 11.49
CA ILE A 3 -12.60 2.73 12.19
C ILE A 3 -13.00 2.66 13.66
N HIS A 4 -13.02 1.45 14.21
CA HIS A 4 -13.36 1.16 15.59
C HIS A 4 -12.11 0.72 16.36
N ILE A 5 -11.72 1.50 17.37
CA ILE A 5 -10.61 1.16 18.27
C ILE A 5 -11.03 -0.04 19.14
N ILE A 6 -10.16 -1.05 19.25
CA ILE A 6 -10.47 -2.32 19.95
C ILE A 6 -9.68 -2.52 21.24
N CYS A 7 -8.65 -1.71 21.49
CA CYS A 7 -7.85 -1.76 22.70
C CYS A 7 -7.58 -0.35 23.19
N GLU A 8 -7.22 -0.23 24.48
CA GLU A 8 -6.76 1.04 25.01
C GLU A 8 -5.55 1.55 24.20
N PRO A 9 -5.55 2.83 23.81
CA PRO A 9 -4.37 3.43 23.23
C PRO A 9 -3.16 3.28 24.15
N TYR A 10 -2.01 3.07 23.53
CA TYR A 10 -0.73 3.04 24.24
C TYR A 10 0.27 3.93 23.51
N THR A 11 1.31 4.34 24.22
CA THR A 11 2.37 5.15 23.64
C THR A 11 3.58 4.28 23.34
N SER A 12 4.21 4.51 22.19
CA SER A 12 5.48 3.89 21.84
C SER A 12 6.29 4.84 21.00
N ASP A 13 7.61 4.70 21.05
CA ASP A 13 8.49 5.36 20.09
C ASP A 13 8.36 4.66 18.74
N ILE A 14 8.33 5.46 17.68
CA ILE A 14 8.25 4.97 16.29
C ILE A 14 9.29 5.63 15.41
N ILE A 15 9.61 4.94 14.32
CA ILE A 15 10.55 5.41 13.30
C ILE A 15 9.76 5.69 12.03
N VAL A 16 9.81 6.94 11.56
CA VAL A 16 9.24 7.32 10.27
C VAL A 16 10.35 7.46 9.27
N GLY A 17 10.38 6.58 8.27
CA GLY A 17 11.39 6.59 7.23
C GLY A 17 11.14 7.60 6.10
N GLY A 18 12.25 7.98 5.46
CA GLY A 18 12.32 8.98 4.42
C GLY A 18 12.89 8.45 3.10
N TYR A 19 12.32 8.88 1.97
CA TYR A 19 12.83 8.56 0.63
C TYR A 19 13.26 9.82 -0.15
N GLY A 20 14.50 9.83 -0.65
CA GLY A 20 14.85 10.68 -1.78
C GLY A 20 14.23 10.17 -3.09
N ARG A 21 14.12 11.01 -4.13
CA ARG A 21 13.58 10.59 -5.44
C ARG A 21 14.68 10.28 -6.45
N GLY A 22 14.38 9.36 -7.38
CA GLY A 22 15.21 9.09 -8.56
C GLY A 22 16.69 8.88 -8.26
N ARG A 23 17.55 9.66 -8.94
CA ARG A 23 19.02 9.64 -8.76
C ARG A 23 19.50 10.27 -7.44
N ARG A 24 18.61 10.96 -6.70
CA ARG A 24 18.89 11.61 -5.41
C ARG A 24 18.44 10.79 -4.20
N ARG A 25 18.08 9.52 -4.39
CA ARG A 25 17.65 8.60 -3.31
C ARG A 25 18.59 8.56 -2.10
N ASN A 26 19.89 8.76 -2.32
CA ASN A 26 20.91 8.73 -1.27
C ASN A 26 21.25 10.12 -0.68
N ARG A 27 20.63 11.20 -1.16
CA ARG A 27 20.91 12.58 -0.74
C ARG A 27 19.99 13.10 0.36
N GLY A 28 19.00 12.30 0.76
CA GLY A 28 17.99 12.67 1.75
C GLY A 28 16.58 12.74 1.17
N PRO A 29 15.53 12.77 2.01
CA PRO A 29 14.16 12.90 1.57
C PRO A 29 13.89 14.28 0.96
N GLU A 30 13.12 14.33 -0.13
CA GLU A 30 12.76 15.58 -0.83
C GLU A 30 11.43 16.17 -0.33
N TYR A 31 11.08 15.88 0.92
CA TYR A 31 9.85 16.33 1.57
C TYR A 31 10.08 16.52 3.07
N SER A 32 9.29 17.40 3.69
CA SER A 32 9.31 17.60 5.14
C SER A 32 8.84 16.34 5.84
N GLY A 33 9.58 15.89 6.86
CA GLY A 33 9.20 14.77 7.71
C GLY A 33 8.07 15.13 8.67
N PRO A 34 7.57 14.16 9.46
CA PRO A 34 6.58 14.40 10.51
C PRO A 34 7.05 15.40 11.57
N ASN A 35 8.37 15.52 11.80
CA ASN A 35 8.95 16.62 12.56
C ASN A 35 9.52 17.66 11.57
N PRO A 36 8.86 18.81 11.34
CA PRO A 36 9.30 19.81 10.37
C PRO A 36 10.63 20.48 10.76
N ASP A 37 10.88 20.59 12.06
CA ASP A 37 12.08 21.22 12.62
C ASP A 37 13.22 20.21 12.85
N GLY A 38 12.90 18.92 12.83
CA GLY A 38 13.85 17.82 12.97
C GLY A 38 14.61 17.54 11.67
N SER A 39 15.92 17.37 11.75
CA SER A 39 16.70 16.83 10.63
C SER A 39 16.40 15.35 10.42
N TRP A 40 16.48 14.89 9.17
CA TRP A 40 16.50 13.47 8.86
C TRP A 40 17.83 12.86 9.30
N GLU A 41 17.76 11.84 10.14
CA GLU A 41 18.89 10.95 10.45
C GLU A 41 19.09 9.93 9.33
N ARG A 42 20.20 9.18 9.37
CA ARG A 42 20.55 8.21 8.34
C ARG A 42 21.13 6.93 8.94
N ASP A 43 20.49 5.83 8.61
CA ASP A 43 21.04 4.48 8.72
C ASP A 43 21.50 4.01 7.32
N ASP A 44 22.74 3.56 7.21
CA ASP A 44 23.34 3.19 5.93
C ASP A 44 22.67 2.01 5.22
N ILE A 45 21.95 1.17 5.97
CA ILE A 45 21.24 0.01 5.47
C ILE A 45 19.77 0.36 5.25
N ARG A 46 19.13 0.95 6.26
CA ARG A 46 17.67 1.08 6.35
C ARG A 46 17.12 2.38 5.76
N GLY A 47 17.98 3.39 5.60
CA GLY A 47 17.67 4.66 4.94
C GLY A 47 17.59 5.85 5.89
N PHE A 48 17.00 6.95 5.41
CA PHE A 48 16.78 8.14 6.22
C PHE A 48 15.59 7.94 7.14
N TYR A 49 15.63 8.51 8.35
CA TYR A 49 14.53 8.39 9.31
C TYR A 49 14.44 9.59 10.25
N GLN A 50 13.30 9.67 10.95
CA GLN A 50 13.09 10.51 12.12
C GLN A 50 12.50 9.62 13.22
N ASP A 51 13.04 9.72 14.41
CA ASP A 51 12.47 9.11 15.61
C ASP A 51 11.40 10.03 16.20
N LEU A 52 10.21 9.48 16.41
CA LEU A 52 9.11 10.16 17.09
C LEU A 52 8.87 9.47 18.42
N GLN A 53 8.92 10.25 19.49
CA GLN A 53 8.86 9.74 20.86
C GLN A 53 7.44 9.80 21.40
N GLY A 54 7.00 8.74 22.09
CA GLY A 54 5.72 8.71 22.79
C GLY A 54 4.49 8.87 21.88
N GLU A 55 4.55 8.38 20.64
CA GLU A 55 3.43 8.47 19.71
C GLU A 55 2.27 7.58 20.17
N GLY A 56 1.04 8.11 20.08
CA GLY A 56 -0.17 7.37 20.43
C GLY A 56 -0.53 6.33 19.38
N LEU A 57 -0.42 5.05 19.74
CA LEU A 57 -0.74 3.90 18.91
C LEU A 57 -2.03 3.21 19.37
N VAL A 58 -2.75 2.63 18.40
CA VAL A 58 -3.97 1.87 18.64
C VAL A 58 -4.01 0.60 17.80
N ASN A 59 -4.69 -0.41 18.34
CA ASN A 59 -5.22 -1.49 17.55
C ASN A 59 -6.68 -1.17 17.22
N ALA A 60 -7.10 -1.43 15.99
CA ALA A 60 -8.42 -1.06 15.52
C ALA A 60 -8.96 -2.08 14.50
N ASN A 61 -10.25 -2.04 14.24
CA ASN A 61 -10.85 -2.70 13.09
C ASN A 61 -11.43 -1.64 12.16
N TYR A 62 -11.10 -1.76 10.88
CA TYR A 62 -11.82 -1.06 9.82
C TYR A 62 -13.04 -1.86 9.40
N GLU A 63 -14.22 -1.24 9.40
CA GLU A 63 -15.47 -1.82 8.89
C GLU A 63 -15.80 -1.21 7.52
N SER A 64 -15.82 -2.03 6.47
CA SER A 64 -16.30 -1.62 5.15
C SER A 64 -17.82 -1.43 5.12
N ARG A 65 -18.36 -0.79 4.07
CA ARG A 65 -19.82 -0.59 3.87
C ARG A 65 -20.64 -1.88 3.92
N GLU A 66 -20.05 -2.99 3.50
CA GLU A 66 -20.66 -4.32 3.47
C GLU A 66 -20.26 -5.15 4.71
N LYS A 67 -19.86 -4.48 5.79
CA LYS A 67 -19.50 -5.08 7.10
C LYS A 67 -18.32 -6.04 7.08
N MET A 68 -17.47 -6.01 6.05
CA MET A 68 -16.15 -6.68 6.11
C MET A 68 -15.25 -5.97 7.10
N MET A 69 -14.61 -6.75 7.97
CA MET A 69 -13.68 -6.27 8.98
C MET A 69 -12.24 -6.57 8.59
N ILE A 70 -11.40 -5.53 8.58
CA ILE A 70 -9.94 -5.66 8.45
C ILE A 70 -9.30 -5.18 9.74
N SER A 71 -8.53 -6.07 10.38
CA SER A 71 -7.81 -5.76 11.60
C SER A 71 -6.57 -4.92 11.27
N LEU A 72 -6.37 -3.89 12.10
CA LEU A 72 -5.27 -2.92 11.99
C LEU A 72 -4.52 -2.92 13.32
N TYR A 73 -3.20 -3.10 13.28
CA TYR A 73 -2.38 -3.19 14.49
C TYR A 73 -1.32 -2.10 14.52
N GLN A 74 -1.13 -1.50 15.70
CA GLN A 74 -0.12 -0.47 15.94
C GLN A 74 -0.29 0.77 15.06
N VAL A 75 -1.52 1.13 14.69
CA VAL A 75 -1.75 2.33 13.89
C VAL A 75 -1.51 3.54 14.75
N ARG A 76 -0.77 4.53 14.26
CA ARG A 76 -0.74 5.84 14.90
C ARG A 76 -2.14 6.47 14.83
N GLN A 77 -2.64 6.97 15.96
CA GLN A 77 -3.99 7.54 16.04
C GLN A 77 -4.24 8.64 15.00
N SER A 78 -3.26 9.51 14.77
CA SER A 78 -3.34 10.59 13.79
C SER A 78 -3.40 10.12 12.34
N ASP A 79 -3.04 8.86 12.05
CA ASP A 79 -3.10 8.27 10.71
C ASP A 79 -4.40 7.49 10.46
N LEU A 80 -5.29 7.31 11.45
CA LEU A 80 -6.52 6.52 11.29
C LEU A 80 -7.36 6.99 10.09
N LEU A 81 -7.56 8.30 9.95
CA LEU A 81 -8.34 8.87 8.83
C LEU A 81 -7.66 8.62 7.47
N LEU A 82 -6.33 8.63 7.43
CA LEU A 82 -5.55 8.30 6.22
C LEU A 82 -5.79 6.84 5.82
N ILE A 83 -5.76 5.92 6.80
CA ILE A 83 -5.98 4.49 6.57
C ILE A 83 -7.42 4.22 6.16
N GLU A 84 -8.41 4.82 6.84
CA GLU A 84 -9.83 4.72 6.51
C GLU A 84 -10.06 5.12 5.05
N ARG A 85 -9.61 6.31 4.66
CA ARG A 85 -9.73 6.82 3.29
C ARG A 85 -9.03 5.94 2.26
N THR A 86 -7.95 5.28 2.65
CA THR A 86 -7.24 4.36 1.75
C THR A 86 -8.03 3.08 1.53
N LEU A 87 -8.58 2.48 2.60
CA LEU A 87 -9.35 1.24 2.53
C LEU A 87 -10.73 1.46 1.90
N ASP A 88 -11.32 2.63 2.05
CA ASP A 88 -12.56 3.03 1.37
C ASP A 88 -12.42 3.10 -0.17
N LEU A 89 -11.19 3.17 -0.71
CA LEU A 89 -10.94 3.07 -2.16
C LEU A 89 -10.92 1.63 -2.67
N ILE A 90 -10.71 0.65 -1.78
CA ILE A 90 -10.54 -0.74 -2.18
C ILE A 90 -11.92 -1.38 -2.34
N PRO A 91 -12.21 -2.01 -3.50
CA PRO A 91 -13.50 -2.67 -3.69
C PRO A 91 -13.78 -3.74 -2.64
N TYR A 92 -15.04 -3.89 -2.26
CA TYR A 92 -15.42 -4.84 -1.21
C TYR A 92 -14.93 -6.27 -1.49
N GLY A 93 -15.10 -6.77 -2.72
CA GLY A 93 -14.64 -8.12 -3.07
C GLY A 93 -13.12 -8.28 -2.97
N HIS A 94 -12.35 -7.21 -3.11
CA HIS A 94 -10.90 -7.22 -2.92
C HIS A 94 -10.55 -7.25 -1.43
N LEU A 95 -11.28 -6.50 -0.60
CA LEU A 95 -11.12 -6.55 0.87
C LEU A 95 -11.51 -7.93 1.43
N LYS A 96 -12.59 -8.53 0.92
CA LYS A 96 -12.97 -9.91 1.26
C LYS A 96 -11.85 -10.89 0.91
N TRP A 97 -11.33 -10.80 -0.31
CA TRP A 97 -10.21 -11.63 -0.75
C TRP A 97 -8.95 -11.40 0.07
N LEU A 98 -8.67 -10.16 0.46
CA LEU A 98 -7.58 -9.83 1.38
C LEU A 98 -7.78 -10.57 2.71
N LYS A 99 -8.94 -10.46 3.35
CA LYS A 99 -9.21 -11.11 4.64
C LYS A 99 -9.08 -12.63 4.58
N GLU A 100 -9.52 -13.26 3.50
CA GLU A 100 -9.38 -14.71 3.29
C GLU A 100 -7.92 -15.16 3.12
N ARG A 101 -7.02 -14.27 2.70
CA ARG A 101 -5.61 -14.59 2.37
C ARG A 101 -4.61 -14.07 3.37
N LYS A 102 -4.97 -13.01 4.08
CA LYS A 102 -4.19 -12.30 5.08
C LYS A 102 -5.12 -12.07 6.29
N PRO A 103 -5.48 -13.14 7.03
CA PRO A 103 -6.48 -13.05 8.10
C PRO A 103 -6.06 -12.13 9.25
N GLU A 104 -4.76 -11.94 9.51
CA GLU A 104 -4.25 -10.97 10.47
C GLU A 104 -4.45 -9.52 9.99
N GLY A 105 -4.66 -9.27 8.69
CA GLY A 105 -4.91 -7.92 8.19
C GLY A 105 -3.64 -7.10 8.04
N ILE A 106 -3.61 -5.89 8.62
CA ILE A 106 -2.57 -4.88 8.36
C ILE A 106 -1.83 -4.53 9.66
N ILE A 107 -0.51 -4.66 9.63
CA ILE A 107 0.37 -4.43 10.78
C ILE A 107 1.26 -3.24 10.44
N PHE A 108 1.24 -2.23 11.29
CA PHE A 108 2.13 -1.08 11.16
C PHE A 108 3.41 -1.32 11.95
N SER A 109 4.55 -0.91 11.38
CA SER A 109 5.88 -1.19 11.94
C SER A 109 6.86 -0.07 11.61
N ASN A 110 7.93 0.02 12.38
CA ASN A 110 9.06 0.91 12.10
C ASN A 110 9.75 0.53 10.79
N SER A 111 9.85 -0.77 10.50
CA SER A 111 10.59 -1.31 9.37
C SER A 111 9.87 -2.47 8.70
N ALA A 112 10.26 -2.73 7.46
CA ALA A 112 9.84 -3.89 6.69
C ALA A 112 11.05 -4.50 5.96
N GLY A 113 11.12 -5.83 5.90
CA GLY A 113 12.26 -6.58 5.35
C GLY A 113 13.05 -7.30 6.43
N ARG A 114 14.18 -7.93 6.07
CA ARG A 114 14.99 -8.75 6.99
C ARG A 114 16.49 -8.53 6.78
N GLY A 115 17.24 -8.44 7.88
CA GLY A 115 18.69 -8.23 7.84
C GLY A 115 19.05 -7.02 6.96
N ARG A 116 19.89 -7.23 5.94
CA ARG A 116 20.32 -6.14 5.05
C ARG A 116 19.23 -5.59 4.11
N SER A 117 18.07 -6.25 4.00
CA SER A 117 16.94 -5.78 3.18
C SER A 117 15.91 -4.98 3.97
N GLU A 118 16.07 -4.87 5.29
CA GLU A 118 15.20 -4.10 6.16
C GLU A 118 15.22 -2.60 5.80
N ARG A 119 14.06 -1.96 5.69
CA ARG A 119 13.91 -0.55 5.32
C ARG A 119 12.86 0.12 6.19
N TYR A 120 13.07 1.39 6.52
CA TYR A 120 12.10 2.22 7.27
C TYR A 120 10.91 2.70 6.44
N THR A 121 10.79 2.20 5.22
CA THR A 121 9.89 2.75 4.21
C THR A 121 9.43 1.68 3.25
N GLY A 122 8.14 1.66 2.91
CA GLY A 122 7.51 0.66 2.04
C GLY A 122 6.59 -0.28 2.80
N GLY A 123 6.28 -1.42 2.18
CA GLY A 123 5.54 -2.50 2.81
C GLY A 123 6.14 -3.85 2.47
N LEU A 124 5.61 -4.90 3.09
CA LEU A 124 6.02 -6.27 2.86
C LEU A 124 4.81 -7.20 3.01
N ASN A 125 4.74 -8.18 2.10
CA ASN A 125 3.92 -9.37 2.23
C ASN A 125 4.84 -10.56 2.61
N PRO A 126 4.99 -10.90 3.90
CA PRO A 126 5.92 -11.93 4.35
C PRO A 126 5.53 -13.31 3.81
N GLY A 127 6.53 -14.13 3.45
CA GLY A 127 6.35 -15.52 3.03
C GLY A 127 6.71 -16.54 4.13
N TYR A 128 7.33 -16.08 5.22
CA TYR A 128 7.69 -16.83 6.42
C TYR A 128 7.71 -15.88 7.63
N ASP A 129 7.58 -16.44 8.83
CA ASP A 129 7.63 -15.67 10.08
C ASP A 129 9.03 -15.21 10.42
N ASP A 130 9.15 -13.99 10.97
CA ASP A 130 10.32 -13.61 11.74
C ASP A 130 10.21 -14.09 13.18
N ARG A 131 11.25 -14.77 13.63
CA ARG A 131 11.41 -15.24 15.01
C ARG A 131 11.43 -14.10 16.03
N ASN A 132 11.71 -12.88 15.60
CA ASN A 132 11.73 -11.69 16.46
C ASN A 132 10.38 -10.98 16.55
N THR A 133 9.37 -11.38 15.76
CA THR A 133 8.03 -10.80 15.84
C THR A 133 7.19 -11.64 16.78
N SER A 134 7.22 -11.29 18.06
CA SER A 134 6.70 -12.13 19.15
C SER A 134 5.18 -12.27 19.24
N PHE A 135 4.41 -11.63 18.34
CA PHE A 135 2.96 -11.45 18.53
C PHE A 135 2.06 -11.94 17.38
N PHE A 136 2.57 -12.26 16.17
CA PHE A 136 1.73 -12.66 15.02
C PHE A 136 2.44 -13.64 14.07
N ASP A 137 1.67 -14.48 13.35
CA ASP A 137 2.15 -15.12 12.12
C ASP A 137 2.16 -14.05 11.02
N GLU A 138 3.34 -13.51 10.74
CA GLU A 138 3.50 -12.39 9.82
C GLU A 138 3.13 -12.77 8.38
N ARG A 139 3.15 -14.06 8.04
CA ARG A 139 2.72 -14.54 6.71
C ARG A 139 1.25 -14.29 6.48
N ASP A 140 0.47 -14.20 7.53
CA ASP A 140 -0.97 -13.97 7.48
C ASP A 140 -1.32 -12.49 7.55
N GLY A 141 -0.32 -11.59 7.57
CA GLY A 141 -0.50 -10.14 7.54
C GLY A 141 0.14 -9.45 6.33
N ILE A 142 -0.13 -8.13 6.25
CA ILE A 142 0.62 -7.17 5.45
C ILE A 142 1.32 -6.21 6.40
N ILE A 143 2.64 -6.05 6.26
CA ILE A 143 3.41 -5.09 7.03
C ILE A 143 3.49 -3.78 6.25
N ILE A 144 3.14 -2.67 6.89
CA ILE A 144 3.27 -1.31 6.35
C ILE A 144 4.15 -0.49 7.28
N THR A 145 5.20 0.13 6.75
CA THR A 145 6.04 1.01 7.56
C THR A 145 5.39 2.36 7.83
N TYR A 146 5.64 2.99 8.97
CA TYR A 146 5.17 4.37 9.20
C TYR A 146 5.72 5.35 8.14
N GLY A 147 6.97 5.15 7.67
CA GLY A 147 7.54 5.92 6.57
C GLY A 147 6.76 5.81 5.24
N ALA A 148 6.05 4.69 5.01
CA ALA A 148 5.23 4.51 3.82
C ALA A 148 3.99 5.39 3.78
N LEU A 149 3.48 5.78 4.95
CA LEU A 149 2.30 6.64 5.08
C LEU A 149 2.64 8.09 4.78
N TRP A 150 3.88 8.51 5.05
CA TRP A 150 4.25 9.91 5.02
C TRP A 150 4.54 10.46 3.62
N ARG A 151 5.26 9.71 2.78
CA ARG A 151 5.73 10.19 1.46
C ARG A 151 4.64 10.77 0.56
N TYR A 152 3.42 10.23 0.65
CA TYR A 152 2.27 10.63 -0.15
C TYR A 152 1.12 11.14 0.71
N HIS A 153 1.40 11.57 1.95
CA HIS A 153 0.40 12.05 2.89
C HIS A 153 -0.46 13.19 2.30
N TYR A 154 0.13 14.04 1.43
CA TYR A 154 -0.58 15.10 0.71
C TYR A 154 -1.72 14.61 -0.20
N LEU A 155 -1.73 13.33 -0.61
CA LEU A 155 -2.83 12.74 -1.37
C LEU A 155 -4.05 12.42 -0.49
N GLY A 156 -3.87 12.39 0.84
CA GLY A 156 -4.91 11.97 1.79
C GLY A 156 -5.19 10.46 1.78
N ILE A 157 -4.29 9.66 1.22
CA ILE A 157 -4.31 8.18 1.19
C ILE A 157 -2.89 7.61 1.29
N SER A 158 -2.76 6.29 1.49
CA SER A 158 -1.51 5.53 1.41
C SER A 158 -1.47 4.68 0.13
N PRO A 159 -0.81 5.15 -0.95
CA PRO A 159 -0.62 4.35 -2.16
C PRO A 159 0.15 3.06 -1.88
N THR A 160 1.08 3.06 -0.92
CA THR A 160 1.85 1.88 -0.54
C THR A 160 0.95 0.77 0.00
N LEU A 161 -0.03 1.10 0.84
CA LEU A 161 -0.97 0.09 1.34
C LEU A 161 -1.80 -0.51 0.18
N ILE A 162 -2.26 0.31 -0.76
CA ILE A 162 -2.96 -0.17 -1.96
C ILE A 162 -2.05 -1.09 -2.80
N HIS A 163 -0.77 -0.73 -2.95
CA HIS A 163 0.23 -1.54 -3.65
C HIS A 163 0.43 -2.91 -2.99
N GLU A 164 0.54 -2.96 -1.66
CA GLU A 164 0.70 -4.23 -0.93
C GLU A 164 -0.54 -5.13 -1.02
N ILE A 165 -1.75 -4.54 -1.05
CA ILE A 165 -2.97 -5.29 -1.39
C ILE A 165 -2.89 -5.81 -2.83
N GLY A 166 -2.28 -5.03 -3.74
CA GLY A 166 -1.96 -5.45 -5.10
C GLY A 166 -1.11 -6.72 -5.18
N HIS A 167 -0.16 -6.94 -4.27
CA HIS A 167 0.58 -8.20 -4.20
C HIS A 167 -0.33 -9.40 -3.92
N VAL A 168 -1.29 -9.26 -3.01
CA VAL A 168 -2.30 -10.31 -2.72
C VAL A 168 -3.15 -10.63 -3.96
N MET A 169 -3.46 -9.61 -4.76
CA MET A 169 -4.26 -9.75 -5.99
C MET A 169 -3.47 -10.37 -7.15
N THR A 170 -2.19 -10.01 -7.31
CA THR A 170 -1.35 -10.41 -8.45
C THR A 170 -0.72 -11.78 -8.24
N HIS A 171 -0.15 -12.07 -7.07
CA HIS A 171 0.57 -13.33 -6.79
C HIS A 171 -0.37 -14.54 -6.82
N ARG A 172 -1.68 -14.33 -6.72
CA ARG A 172 -2.72 -15.37 -6.78
C ARG A 172 -3.61 -15.28 -8.02
N GLY A 173 -3.20 -14.52 -9.04
CA GLY A 173 -3.78 -14.55 -10.38
C GLY A 173 -5.10 -13.80 -10.58
N LYS A 174 -5.57 -12.99 -9.61
CA LYS A 174 -6.75 -12.13 -9.80
C LYS A 174 -6.46 -11.00 -10.80
N ILE A 175 -5.22 -10.54 -10.81
CA ILE A 175 -4.61 -9.70 -11.84
C ILE A 175 -3.60 -10.55 -12.61
N SER A 176 -3.67 -10.52 -13.94
CA SER A 176 -2.84 -11.40 -14.77
C SER A 176 -2.41 -10.73 -16.06
N TYR A 177 -1.15 -10.98 -16.43
CA TYR A 177 -0.57 -10.56 -17.71
C TYR A 177 -1.25 -11.15 -18.94
N ARG A 178 -2.08 -12.20 -18.79
CA ARG A 178 -2.79 -12.83 -19.93
C ARG A 178 -3.70 -11.88 -20.70
N TYR A 179 -4.14 -10.81 -20.04
CA TYR A 179 -4.99 -9.78 -20.63
C TYR A 179 -4.22 -8.59 -21.19
N PHE A 180 -2.90 -8.65 -21.20
CA PHE A 180 -2.04 -7.63 -21.79
C PHE A 180 -1.57 -8.14 -23.15
N SER A 181 -1.44 -7.24 -24.13
CA SER A 181 -0.75 -7.55 -25.39
C SER A 181 0.69 -7.97 -25.09
N ASP A 182 1.29 -8.78 -25.97
CA ASP A 182 2.63 -9.31 -25.73
C ASP A 182 3.66 -8.19 -25.54
N SER A 183 3.59 -7.13 -26.35
CA SER A 183 4.45 -5.94 -26.19
C SER A 183 4.27 -5.24 -24.85
N ASN A 184 3.04 -5.05 -24.36
CA ASN A 184 2.82 -4.40 -23.06
C ASN A 184 3.19 -5.31 -21.90
N ARG A 185 2.94 -6.61 -22.02
CA ARG A 185 3.36 -7.61 -21.03
C ARG A 185 4.88 -7.58 -20.86
N GLU A 186 5.61 -7.69 -21.96
CA GLU A 186 7.08 -7.68 -21.96
C GLU A 186 7.63 -6.38 -21.36
N ARG A 187 7.10 -5.23 -21.81
CA ARG A 187 7.52 -3.92 -21.31
C ARG A 187 7.26 -3.78 -19.81
N LEU A 188 6.06 -4.15 -19.33
CA LEU A 188 5.71 -4.09 -17.91
C LEU A 188 6.55 -5.06 -17.07
N SER A 189 6.72 -6.31 -17.51
CA SER A 189 7.51 -7.30 -16.78
C SER A 189 8.99 -6.93 -16.68
N ASN A 190 9.49 -6.16 -17.66
CA ASN A 190 10.85 -5.65 -17.69
C ASN A 190 11.00 -4.28 -17.01
N THR A 191 9.90 -3.64 -16.59
CA THR A 191 10.01 -2.40 -15.83
C THR A 191 10.62 -2.71 -14.48
N ARG A 192 11.76 -2.09 -14.17
CA ARG A 192 12.34 -2.09 -12.82
C ARG A 192 11.53 -1.15 -11.92
N VAL A 193 10.32 -1.58 -11.56
CA VAL A 193 9.46 -0.89 -10.62
C VAL A 193 9.73 -1.46 -9.23
N SER A 194 10.02 -0.58 -8.27
CA SER A 194 10.47 -0.96 -6.92
C SER A 194 11.90 -1.54 -6.85
N ARG A 195 12.41 -1.70 -5.63
CA ARG A 195 13.77 -2.21 -5.35
C ARG A 195 13.92 -3.70 -5.66
N ASN A 196 12.81 -4.38 -5.97
CA ASN A 196 12.79 -5.78 -6.36
C ASN A 196 12.62 -5.91 -7.88
N PRO A 197 13.44 -6.71 -8.58
CA PRO A 197 13.34 -6.91 -10.03
C PRO A 197 12.15 -7.81 -10.44
N GLY A 198 11.03 -7.75 -9.72
CA GLY A 198 9.91 -8.66 -9.89
C GLY A 198 8.96 -8.21 -11.00
N SER A 199 8.69 -9.08 -11.98
CA SER A 199 7.66 -8.86 -13.01
C SER A 199 6.27 -8.59 -12.41
N LEU A 200 6.01 -9.06 -11.19
CA LEU A 200 4.74 -8.84 -10.46
C LEU A 200 4.65 -7.45 -9.83
N GLU A 201 5.77 -6.78 -9.56
CA GLU A 201 5.80 -5.41 -9.00
C GLU A 201 5.12 -4.41 -9.94
N ALA A 202 5.33 -4.57 -11.24
CA ALA A 202 4.67 -3.73 -12.24
C ALA A 202 3.14 -3.94 -12.26
N LEU A 203 2.66 -5.17 -12.06
CA LEU A 203 1.23 -5.42 -11.92
C LEU A 203 0.66 -4.85 -10.62
N CYS A 204 1.41 -4.88 -9.52
CA CYS A 204 0.98 -4.28 -8.25
C CYS A 204 0.86 -2.76 -8.37
N ASN A 205 1.83 -2.12 -9.04
CA ASN A 205 1.74 -0.70 -9.39
C ASN A 205 0.56 -0.40 -10.31
N ALA A 206 0.35 -1.22 -11.35
CA ALA A 206 -0.77 -1.06 -12.26
C ALA A 206 -2.12 -1.17 -11.54
N TYR A 207 -2.25 -2.15 -10.65
CA TYR A 207 -3.41 -2.28 -9.75
C TYR A 207 -3.59 -1.03 -8.90
N MET A 208 -2.55 -0.58 -8.19
CA MET A 208 -2.59 0.61 -7.33
C MET A 208 -3.06 1.85 -8.10
N TYR A 209 -2.45 2.13 -9.26
CA TYR A 209 -2.85 3.29 -10.06
C TYR A 209 -4.27 3.18 -10.58
N PHE A 210 -4.76 1.98 -10.90
CA PHE A 210 -6.11 1.80 -11.39
C PHE A 210 -7.17 1.96 -10.29
N ILE A 211 -6.88 1.50 -9.06
CA ILE A 211 -7.69 1.84 -7.87
C ILE A 211 -7.75 3.36 -7.68
N CYS A 212 -6.60 4.05 -7.72
CA CYS A 212 -6.56 5.50 -7.58
C CYS A 212 -7.31 6.22 -8.72
N TYR A 213 -7.21 5.73 -9.97
CA TYR A 213 -7.91 6.27 -11.13
C TYR A 213 -9.43 6.28 -10.95
N ALA A 214 -9.98 5.22 -10.33
CA ALA A 214 -11.41 5.09 -10.10
C ALA A 214 -11.94 6.01 -8.97
N SER A 215 -11.05 6.68 -8.24
CA SER A 215 -11.42 7.56 -7.14
C SER A 215 -12.27 8.76 -7.59
N ALA A 216 -13.27 9.10 -6.77
CA ALA A 216 -14.03 10.34 -6.93
C ALA A 216 -13.16 11.58 -6.63
N THR A 217 -12.17 11.45 -5.75
CA THR A 217 -11.29 12.53 -5.30
C THR A 217 -10.34 12.96 -6.42
N PRO A 218 -10.40 14.21 -6.91
CA PRO A 218 -9.63 14.64 -8.09
C PRO A 218 -8.12 14.47 -7.97
N VAL A 219 -7.52 14.76 -6.81
CA VAL A 219 -6.06 14.65 -6.63
C VAL A 219 -5.58 13.18 -6.67
N VAL A 220 -6.37 12.26 -6.10
CA VAL A 220 -6.10 10.81 -6.13
C VAL A 220 -6.29 10.26 -7.55
N ARG A 221 -7.38 10.65 -8.22
CA ARG A 221 -7.62 10.30 -9.62
C ARG A 221 -6.52 10.80 -10.55
N LEU A 222 -6.04 12.03 -10.34
CA LEU A 222 -4.94 12.59 -11.11
C LEU A 222 -3.64 11.79 -10.88
N PHE A 223 -3.37 11.37 -9.64
CA PHE A 223 -2.23 10.51 -9.34
C PHE A 223 -2.27 9.18 -10.13
N GLY A 224 -3.46 8.56 -10.20
CA GLY A 224 -3.71 7.31 -10.93
C GLY A 224 -3.77 7.42 -12.46
N SER A 225 -3.96 8.61 -13.04
CA SER A 225 -4.20 8.80 -14.48
C SER A 225 -3.03 9.40 -15.28
N ARG A 226 -2.01 9.95 -14.62
CA ARG A 226 -0.88 10.64 -15.31
C ARG A 226 -0.17 9.72 -16.32
N PRO A 227 -0.20 9.97 -17.64
CA PRO A 227 0.24 9.00 -18.66
C PRO A 227 1.77 8.87 -18.82
N ARG A 228 2.57 9.29 -17.83
CA ARG A 228 4.05 9.35 -17.97
C ARG A 228 4.76 8.01 -17.76
N ILE A 229 4.05 6.96 -17.35
CA ILE A 229 4.59 5.60 -17.16
C ILE A 229 3.54 4.57 -17.57
N LEU A 230 4.00 3.38 -17.97
CA LEU A 230 3.18 2.35 -18.61
C LEU A 230 2.09 1.80 -17.68
N GLU A 231 2.37 1.67 -16.39
CA GLU A 231 1.48 1.07 -15.37
C GLU A 231 0.14 1.80 -15.21
N ARG A 232 0.06 3.06 -15.66
CA ARG A 232 -1.14 3.90 -15.60
C ARG A 232 -1.62 4.37 -16.97
N SER A 233 -1.17 3.69 -18.03
CA SER A 233 -1.60 3.94 -19.40
C SER A 233 -3.06 3.50 -19.63
N PRO A 234 -3.77 4.10 -20.62
CA PRO A 234 -5.09 3.62 -21.05
C PRO A 234 -5.10 2.13 -21.40
N GLU A 235 -4.05 1.64 -22.08
CA GLU A 235 -3.93 0.24 -22.49
C GLU A 235 -3.81 -0.69 -21.29
N THR A 236 -3.07 -0.28 -20.25
CA THR A 236 -2.97 -1.03 -18.99
C THR A 236 -4.32 -1.04 -18.26
N ARG A 237 -5.05 0.07 -18.21
CA ARG A 237 -6.41 0.09 -17.63
C ARG A 237 -7.37 -0.83 -18.39
N ALA A 238 -7.35 -0.79 -19.72
CA ALA A 238 -8.14 -1.68 -20.56
C ALA A 238 -7.82 -3.16 -20.31
N ALA A 239 -6.55 -3.51 -20.14
CA ALA A 239 -6.13 -4.85 -19.76
C ALA A 239 -6.63 -5.25 -18.36
N LEU A 240 -6.50 -4.36 -17.37
CA LEU A 240 -6.94 -4.60 -15.99
C LEU A 240 -8.45 -4.82 -15.89
N ARG A 241 -9.28 -4.09 -16.63
CA ARG A 241 -10.75 -4.30 -16.65
C ARG A 241 -11.16 -5.73 -17.01
N ARG A 242 -10.34 -6.44 -17.78
CA ARG A 242 -10.59 -7.83 -18.17
C ARG A 242 -10.15 -8.85 -17.12
N CYS A 243 -9.40 -8.41 -16.10
CA CYS A 243 -8.94 -9.28 -15.02
C CYS A 243 -10.09 -9.70 -14.11
N ALA A 244 -9.96 -10.88 -13.49
CA ALA A 244 -10.98 -11.43 -12.60
C ALA A 244 -11.28 -10.50 -11.41
N ALA A 245 -10.28 -9.76 -10.93
CA ALA A 245 -10.43 -8.73 -9.91
C ALA A 245 -11.49 -7.68 -10.28
N PHE A 246 -11.60 -7.30 -11.55
CA PHE A 246 -12.53 -6.24 -11.98
C PHE A 246 -13.79 -6.81 -12.64
N SER A 247 -14.17 -8.04 -12.29
CA SER A 247 -15.39 -8.69 -12.76
C SER A 247 -16.56 -8.46 -11.82
N ARG A 248 -17.79 -8.72 -12.31
CA ARG A 248 -19.04 -8.70 -11.52
C ARG A 248 -19.05 -9.62 -10.29
N ARG A 249 -18.10 -10.56 -10.17
CA ARG A 249 -17.95 -11.43 -9.00
C ARG A 249 -17.20 -10.77 -7.84
N MET A 250 -16.42 -9.74 -8.15
CA MET A 250 -15.54 -9.05 -7.19
C MET A 250 -15.96 -7.59 -6.98
N LEU A 251 -16.75 -7.04 -7.90
CA LEU A 251 -17.23 -5.67 -7.88
C LEU A 251 -18.77 -5.64 -7.87
N SER A 252 -19.33 -4.76 -7.06
CA SER A 252 -20.72 -4.32 -7.12
C SER A 252 -21.00 -3.51 -8.40
N PRO A 253 -22.28 -3.34 -8.80
CA PRO A 253 -22.63 -2.53 -9.97
C PRO A 253 -22.11 -1.09 -9.93
N SER A 254 -22.11 -0.45 -8.75
CA SER A 254 -21.60 0.91 -8.58
C SER A 254 -20.08 0.98 -8.73
N GLU A 255 -19.35 -0.01 -8.21
CA GLU A 255 -17.89 -0.10 -8.37
C GLU A 255 -17.50 -0.33 -9.84
N ILE A 256 -18.24 -1.17 -10.58
CA ILE A 256 -17.99 -1.39 -12.01
C ILE A 256 -18.03 -0.08 -12.80
N SER A 257 -19.01 0.78 -12.51
CA SER A 257 -19.12 2.11 -13.13
C SER A 257 -17.90 3.00 -12.82
N ASN A 258 -17.30 2.87 -11.64
CA ASN A 258 -16.09 3.63 -11.31
C ASN A 258 -14.87 3.19 -12.12
N PHE A 259 -14.83 1.92 -12.54
CA PHE A 259 -13.74 1.34 -13.31
C PHE A 259 -14.00 1.29 -14.82
N SER A 260 -15.18 1.67 -15.32
CA SER A 260 -15.43 1.81 -16.75
C SER A 260 -14.63 2.98 -17.35
N ASP A 261 -14.62 3.12 -18.68
CA ASP A 261 -14.10 4.35 -19.27
C ASP A 261 -14.94 5.53 -18.76
N ARG A 262 -14.25 6.55 -18.26
CA ARG A 262 -14.79 7.83 -17.79
C ARG A 262 -14.38 8.89 -18.80
#